data_AF-A0A3R8KAQ2-F1
#
_entry.id   AF-A0A3R8KAQ2-F1
#
_cell.length_a   1.000
_cell.length_b   1.000
_cell.length_c   1.000
_cell.angle_alpha   90.00
_cell.angle_beta   90.00
_cell.angle_gamma   90.00
#
_symmetry.space_group_name_H-M   'P 1'
#
loop_
_entity.id
_entity.type
_entity.pdbx_description
1 polymer ?
#
loop_
_entity_poly.entity_id
_entity_poly.type
_entity_poly.pdbx_seq_one_letter_code
_entity_poly.pdbx_strand_id
1 'polypeptide(L)'
;MSVAVAQVDQAIEGGAQRRRRNRVRASLAGPQAYVLGDGAAGRYIGFSDTEGAAFREWAAGKSIPFTVVGRSRCYKLRDLDEVVAREHRKQGAAKT
;
A
#
# COMPACT_ATOMS: atom_id res chain seq x y z
N MET A 1 31.14 -22.76 -36.32
CA MET A 1 32.01 -22.41 -35.18
C MET A 1 31.24 -22.71 -33.91
N SER A 2 31.59 -23.82 -33.27
CA SER A 2 31.03 -24.27 -31.98
C SER A 2 31.98 -23.82 -30.88
N VAL A 3 31.47 -23.23 -29.80
CA VAL A 3 32.21 -23.25 -28.54
C VAL A 3 31.21 -23.44 -27.40
N ALA A 4 31.34 -24.60 -26.77
CA ALA A 4 30.74 -24.95 -25.50
C ALA A 4 31.27 -24.03 -24.40
N VAL A 5 30.44 -23.71 -23.40
CA VAL A 5 30.95 -23.26 -22.11
C VAL A 5 30.49 -24.25 -21.06
N ALA A 6 31.49 -24.79 -20.39
CA ALA A 6 31.47 -25.86 -19.43
C ALA A 6 30.65 -25.52 -18.17
N GLN A 7 30.07 -26.58 -17.60
CA GLN A 7 29.83 -26.70 -16.17
C GLN A 7 31.19 -26.84 -15.44
N VAL A 8 31.36 -26.20 -14.28
CA VAL A 8 31.97 -26.71 -13.03
C VAL A 8 31.69 -25.59 -11.99
N ASP A 9 30.72 -25.76 -11.10
CA ASP A 9 30.82 -26.40 -9.77
C ASP A 9 31.63 -25.63 -8.73
N GLN A 10 31.17 -25.77 -7.49
CA GLN A 10 31.22 -24.83 -6.38
C GLN A 10 32.61 -24.49 -5.85
N ALA A 11 32.80 -23.24 -5.46
CA ALA A 11 33.66 -22.89 -4.34
C ALA A 11 32.85 -22.02 -3.37
N ILE A 12 32.99 -22.39 -2.10
CA ILE A 12 32.14 -22.11 -0.95
C ILE A 12 32.53 -20.75 -0.32
N GLU A 13 31.57 -20.21 0.46
CA GLU A 13 31.74 -19.18 1.50
C GLU A 13 31.73 -17.70 1.09
N GLY A 14 30.71 -17.00 1.61
CA GLY A 14 30.72 -15.55 1.82
C GLY A 14 29.93 -14.73 0.79
N GLY A 15 28.59 -14.73 0.87
CA GLY A 15 27.85 -13.70 0.13
C GLY A 15 26.34 -13.84 -0.07
N ALA A 16 25.65 -14.66 0.73
CA ALA A 16 24.20 -14.92 0.63
C ALA A 16 23.28 -13.71 0.95
N GLN A 17 23.72 -12.45 0.74
CA GLN A 17 23.03 -11.27 1.23
C GLN A 17 22.78 -10.15 0.21
N ARG A 18 23.04 -10.37 -1.09
CA ARG A 18 22.90 -9.30 -2.11
C ARG A 18 22.08 -9.63 -3.37
N ARG A 19 21.36 -10.76 -3.41
CA ARG A 19 20.47 -11.11 -4.55
C ARG A 19 19.04 -11.50 -4.14
N ARG A 20 18.53 -10.89 -3.06
CA ARG A 20 17.12 -11.00 -2.61
C ARG A 20 16.30 -9.72 -2.80
N ARG A 21 16.69 -8.83 -3.70
CA ARG A 21 15.90 -7.66 -4.09
C ARG A 21 15.64 -7.75 -5.60
N ASN A 22 14.38 -7.84 -6.01
CA ASN A 22 13.86 -7.83 -7.41
C ASN A 22 13.17 -9.10 -7.93
N ARG A 23 12.56 -9.91 -7.06
CA ARG A 23 11.36 -10.68 -7.45
C ARG A 23 10.20 -10.31 -6.53
N VAL A 24 9.76 -9.06 -6.64
CA VAL A 24 8.37 -8.73 -6.26
C VAL A 24 7.53 -9.43 -7.32
N ARG A 25 7.01 -10.62 -6.97
CA ARG A 25 5.90 -11.24 -7.69
C ARG A 25 4.76 -10.21 -7.69
N ALA A 26 4.57 -9.51 -8.79
CA ALA A 26 3.27 -9.00 -9.17
C ALA A 26 2.36 -10.22 -9.30
N SER A 27 1.66 -10.57 -8.22
CA SER A 27 0.65 -11.60 -8.29
C SER A 27 -0.52 -11.02 -9.08
N LEU A 28 -0.83 -11.66 -10.21
CA LEU A 28 -1.81 -11.31 -11.24
C LEU A 28 -3.27 -11.51 -10.79
N ALA A 29 -3.59 -11.04 -9.59
CA ALA A 29 -4.92 -10.77 -9.05
C ALA A 29 -4.65 -9.86 -7.86
N GLY A 30 -4.51 -8.55 -8.12
CA GLY A 30 -3.91 -7.63 -7.16
C GLY A 30 -4.60 -7.75 -5.79
N PRO A 31 -3.87 -8.03 -4.69
CA PRO A 31 -4.50 -8.06 -3.38
C PRO A 31 -5.15 -6.70 -3.21
N GLN A 32 -6.47 -6.68 -2.96
CA GLN A 32 -7.12 -5.48 -2.44
C GLN A 32 -6.27 -5.08 -1.23
N ALA A 33 -5.45 -4.05 -1.39
CA ALA A 33 -4.51 -3.68 -0.36
C ALA A 33 -5.32 -3.03 0.75
N TYR A 34 -5.11 -3.49 1.98
CA TYR A 34 -5.80 -2.98 3.16
C TYR A 34 -4.81 -2.27 4.07
N VAL A 35 -5.30 -1.28 4.80
CA VAL A 35 -4.56 -0.61 5.87
C VAL A 35 -5.30 -0.79 7.19
N LEU A 36 -4.56 -1.22 8.22
CA LEU A 36 -5.10 -1.45 9.56
C LEU A 36 -4.80 -0.25 10.45
N GLY A 37 -5.85 0.27 11.09
CA GLY A 37 -5.77 1.37 12.03
C GLY A 37 -6.02 2.73 11.40
N ASP A 38 -6.73 3.57 12.13
CA ASP A 38 -7.11 4.92 11.70
C ASP A 38 -5.88 5.80 11.44
N GLY A 39 -4.85 5.74 12.31
CA GLY A 39 -3.63 6.53 12.12
C GLY A 39 -2.81 6.12 10.89
N ALA A 40 -2.75 4.82 10.58
CA ALA A 40 -2.07 4.36 9.37
C ALA A 40 -2.83 4.75 8.09
N ALA A 41 -4.16 4.65 8.12
CA ALA A 41 -5.02 5.09 7.03
C ALA A 41 -4.98 6.61 6.83
N GLY A 42 -4.95 7.37 7.92
CA GLY A 42 -4.77 8.82 7.91
C GLY A 42 -3.46 9.23 7.25
N ARG A 43 -2.34 8.66 7.69
CA ARG A 43 -1.02 8.93 7.10
C ARG A 43 -0.96 8.59 5.61
N TYR A 44 -1.61 7.49 5.20
CA TYR A 44 -1.67 7.09 3.80
C TYR A 44 -2.25 8.19 2.89
N ILE A 45 -3.27 8.92 3.37
CA ILE A 45 -3.89 10.03 2.62
C ILE A 45 -3.40 11.42 3.06
N GLY A 46 -2.35 11.51 3.89
CA GLY A 46 -1.69 12.76 4.26
C GLY A 46 -2.19 13.45 5.55
N PHE A 47 -2.98 12.79 6.40
CA PHE A 47 -3.24 13.29 7.76
C PHE A 47 -1.96 13.21 8.59
N SER A 48 -1.71 14.24 9.39
CA SER A 48 -0.56 14.30 10.31
C SER A 48 -0.87 13.76 11.71
N ASP A 49 -2.13 13.41 11.98
CA ASP A 49 -2.48 12.84 13.28
C ASP A 49 -1.89 11.42 13.41
N THR A 50 -1.39 11.10 14.60
CA THR A 50 -0.77 9.79 14.83
C THR A 50 -1.78 8.76 15.33
N GLU A 51 -2.80 9.22 16.06
CA GLU A 51 -3.82 8.35 16.65
C GLU A 51 -4.99 8.03 15.69
N GLY A 52 -5.17 8.79 14.60
CA GLY A 52 -6.27 8.59 13.66
C GLY A 52 -7.60 9.21 14.06
N ALA A 53 -7.67 10.04 15.10
CA ALA A 53 -8.90 10.66 15.58
C ALA A 53 -9.54 11.61 14.55
N ALA A 54 -8.74 12.49 13.95
CA ALA A 54 -9.17 13.42 12.90
C ALA A 54 -9.48 12.66 11.60
N PHE A 55 -8.67 11.66 11.26
CA PHE A 55 -8.96 10.78 10.12
C PHE A 55 -10.29 10.03 10.32
N ARG A 56 -10.55 9.53 11.53
CA ARG A 56 -11.78 8.82 11.88
C ARG A 56 -13.02 9.68 11.66
N GLU A 57 -12.99 10.91 12.15
CA GLU A 57 -14.13 11.84 12.02
C GLU A 57 -14.36 12.18 10.55
N TRP A 58 -13.29 12.50 9.83
CA TRP A 58 -13.34 12.75 8.40
C TRP A 58 -13.88 11.54 7.62
N ALA A 59 -13.38 10.33 7.89
CA ALA A 59 -13.81 9.10 7.22
C ALA A 59 -15.28 8.77 7.51
N ALA A 60 -15.77 9.07 8.72
CA ALA A 60 -17.19 8.95 9.06
C ALA A 60 -18.04 9.94 8.23
N GLY A 61 -17.61 11.20 8.13
CA GLY A 61 -18.29 12.22 7.31
C GLY A 61 -18.28 11.92 5.80
N LYS A 62 -17.36 11.07 5.32
CA LYS A 62 -17.31 10.61 3.92
C LYS A 62 -17.95 9.24 3.70
N SER A 63 -18.44 8.60 4.77
CA SER A 63 -19.02 7.25 4.77
C SER A 63 -18.10 6.20 4.14
N ILE A 64 -16.80 6.25 4.47
CA ILE A 64 -15.82 5.31 3.92
C ILE A 64 -16.06 3.91 4.50
N PRO A 65 -16.21 2.86 3.67
CA PRO A 65 -16.35 1.50 4.15
C PRO A 65 -15.11 1.04 4.93
N PHE A 66 -15.33 0.28 6.00
CA PHE A 66 -14.27 -0.38 6.75
C PHE A 66 -14.75 -1.72 7.29
N THR A 67 -13.81 -2.59 7.62
CA THR A 67 -14.05 -3.82 8.38
C THR A 67 -13.35 -3.71 9.73
N VAL A 68 -13.93 -4.26 10.79
CA VAL A 68 -13.27 -4.31 12.11
C VAL A 68 -12.46 -5.60 12.20
N VAL A 69 -11.16 -5.48 12.49
CA VAL A 69 -10.24 -6.60 12.73
C VAL A 69 -9.67 -6.45 14.14
N GLY A 70 -10.15 -7.28 15.06
CA GLY A 70 -9.85 -7.13 16.48
C GLY A 70 -10.45 -5.84 17.05
N ARG A 71 -9.60 -4.91 17.48
CA ARG A 71 -9.99 -3.58 17.99
C ARG A 71 -9.74 -2.44 17.01
N SER A 72 -9.27 -2.75 15.81
CA SER A 72 -8.84 -1.75 14.83
C SER A 72 -9.73 -1.81 13.59
N ARG A 73 -9.96 -0.65 12.96
CA ARG A 73 -10.62 -0.58 11.66
C ARG A 73 -9.63 -0.84 10.54
N CYS A 74 -10.10 -1.51 9.52
CA CYS A 74 -9.34 -1.92 8.37
C CYS A 74 -10.01 -1.33 7.14
N TYR A 75 -9.26 -0.55 6.37
CA TYR A 75 -9.74 0.19 5.21
C TYR A 75 -9.14 -0.38 3.94
N LYS A 76 -9.91 -0.39 2.86
CA LYS A 76 -9.39 -0.68 1.53
C LYS A 76 -8.68 0.56 1.01
N LEU A 77 -7.43 0.40 0.54
CA LEU A 77 -6.70 1.53 -0.05
C LEU A 77 -7.45 2.12 -1.24
N ARG A 78 -8.09 1.28 -2.06
CA ARG A 78 -8.92 1.72 -3.18
C ARG A 78 -10.04 2.68 -2.76
N ASP A 79 -10.75 2.39 -1.67
CA ASP A 79 -11.85 3.23 -1.21
C ASP A 79 -11.32 4.59 -0.71
N LEU A 80 -10.14 4.60 -0.09
CA LEU A 80 -9.46 5.83 0.31
C LEU A 80 -9.06 6.67 -0.91
N ASP A 81 -8.44 6.05 -1.93
CA ASP A 81 -8.03 6.73 -3.16
C ASP A 81 -9.22 7.32 -3.91
N GLU A 82 -10.33 6.57 -4.04
CA GLU A 82 -11.55 7.02 -4.70
C GLU A 82 -12.17 8.24 -4.01
N VAL A 83 -12.17 8.25 -2.68
CA VAL A 83 -12.68 9.38 -1.89
C VAL A 83 -11.77 10.60 -2.04
N VAL A 84 -10.46 10.43 -1.95
CA VAL A 84 -9.50 11.54 -2.15
C VAL A 84 -9.64 12.14 -3.54
N ALA A 85 -9.71 11.30 -4.59
CA ALA A 85 -9.93 11.76 -5.96
C ALA A 85 -11.27 12.51 -6.14
N ARG A 86 -12.34 12.06 -5.44
CA ARG A 86 -13.63 12.75 -5.42
C ARG A 86 -13.53 14.14 -4.75
N GLU A 87 -12.79 14.26 -3.65
CA GLU A 87 -12.61 15.53 -2.96
C GLU A 87 -11.80 16.53 -3.79
N HIS A 88 -10.74 16.10 -4.46
CA HIS A 88 -9.98 16.97 -5.37
C HIS A 88 -10.85 17.50 -6.52
N ARG A 89 -11.72 16.66 -7.10
CA ARG A 89 -12.66 17.11 -8.15
C ARG A 89 -13.66 18.15 -7.63
N LYS A 90 -14.18 17.98 -6.41
CA LYS A 90 -15.08 18.96 -5.79
C LYS A 90 -14.40 20.31 -5.54
N GLN A 91 -13.14 20.29 -5.10
CA GLN A 91 -12.37 21.52 -4.85
C GLN A 91 -11.98 22.26 -6.13
N GLY A 92 -11.73 21.53 -7.23
CA GLY A 92 -11.48 22.12 -8.54
C GLY A 92 -12.73 22.77 -9.17
N ALA A 93 -13.92 22.21 -8.92
CA ALA A 93 -15.18 22.74 -9.46
C ALA A 93 -15.70 24.00 -8.74
N ALA A 94 -15.27 24.26 -7.50
CA ALA A 94 -15.71 25.40 -6.69
C ALA A 94 -14.93 26.71 -6.98
N LYS A 95 -14.02 26.72 -7.96
CA LYS A 95 -13.15 27.87 -8.32
C LYS A 95 -13.49 28.54 -9.66
N THR A 96 -14.67 28.30 -10.21
CA THR A 96 -15.21 28.95 -11.42
C THR A 96 -16.51 29.65 -11.07
#